data_AF-A0AAW4YEY5-F1
#
_entry.id   AF-A0AAW4YEY5-F1
#
_cell.length_a   1.000
_cell.length_b   1.000
_cell.length_c   1.000
_cell.angle_alpha   90.00
_cell.angle_beta   90.00
_cell.angle_gamma   90.00
#
_symmetry.space_group_name_H-M   'P 1'
#
loop_
_entity.id
_entity.type
_entity.pdbx_description
1 polymer ?
#
loop_
_entity_poly.entity_id
_entity_poly.type
_entity_poly.pdbx_seq_one_letter_code
_entity_poly.pdbx_strand_id
1 'polypeptide(L)'
;IFDKNRKFTRIQIFGKDIERIKARKNPGLDIFVVKEAENRNGTVYSYGGVTKKNKGAYYDYLSAPRFVIKKEVGAGVSVHVKRYYIYKEE
;
A
#
# COMPACT_ATOMS: atom_id res chain seq x y z
N ILE A 1 1.41 -8.02 -13.44
CA ILE A 1 1.84 -9.24 -12.70
C ILE A 1 3.34 -9.12 -12.44
N PHE A 2 3.80 -9.52 -11.27
CA PHE A 2 5.24 -9.61 -10.98
C PHE A 2 5.55 -10.98 -10.36
N ASP A 3 6.81 -11.40 -10.46
CA ASP A 3 7.32 -12.65 -9.89
C ASP A 3 8.31 -12.34 -8.77
N LYS A 4 8.28 -13.16 -7.71
CA LYS A 4 9.34 -13.24 -6.72
C LYS A 4 9.48 -14.69 -6.29
N ASN A 5 10.70 -15.24 -6.37
CA ASN A 5 10.99 -16.64 -6.01
C ASN A 5 10.12 -17.67 -6.77
N ARG A 6 9.88 -17.44 -8.07
CA ARG A 6 9.02 -18.31 -8.91
C ARG A 6 7.55 -18.38 -8.45
N LYS A 7 7.09 -17.37 -7.69
CA LYS A 7 5.70 -17.17 -7.30
C LYS A 7 5.20 -15.85 -7.84
N PHE A 8 4.07 -15.91 -8.54
CA PHE A 8 3.46 -14.73 -9.16
C PHE A 8 2.51 -14.00 -8.21
N THR A 9 2.46 -12.68 -8.34
CA THR A 9 1.42 -11.84 -7.75
C THR A 9 0.77 -10.99 -8.83
N ARG A 10 -0.55 -11.05 -8.94
CA ARG A 10 -1.36 -10.28 -9.89
C ARG A 10 -2.10 -9.18 -9.13
N ILE A 11 -1.75 -7.94 -9.47
CA ILE A 11 -2.41 -6.74 -8.96
C ILE A 11 -3.41 -6.25 -9.99
N GLN A 12 -4.64 -6.02 -9.57
CA GLN A 12 -5.63 -5.31 -10.39
C GLN A 12 -5.43 -3.80 -10.24
N ILE A 13 -5.37 -3.08 -11.36
CA ILE A 13 -5.15 -1.64 -11.41
C ILE A 13 -6.49 -0.94 -11.69
N PHE A 14 -6.73 0.19 -11.04
CA PHE A 14 -8.00 0.93 -11.10
C PHE A 14 -7.77 2.42 -11.35
N GLY A 15 -8.78 3.10 -11.89
CA GLY A 15 -8.80 4.56 -12.02
C GLY A 15 -7.62 5.12 -12.81
N LYS A 16 -7.08 6.26 -12.36
CA LYS A 16 -5.97 6.97 -13.01
C LYS A 16 -4.68 6.15 -13.13
N ASP A 17 -4.53 5.10 -12.33
CA ASP A 17 -3.34 4.26 -12.36
C ASP A 17 -3.24 3.41 -13.62
N ILE A 18 -4.36 3.19 -14.31
CA ILE A 18 -4.39 2.47 -15.60
C ILE A 18 -3.50 3.20 -16.62
N GLU A 19 -3.63 4.53 -16.72
CA GLU A 19 -2.81 5.33 -17.64
C GLU A 19 -1.37 5.48 -17.16
N ARG A 20 -1.17 5.59 -15.84
CA ARG A 20 0.15 5.71 -15.20
C ARG A 20 1.01 4.46 -15.42
N ILE A 21 0.40 3.28 -15.46
CA ILE A 21 1.05 1.96 -15.54
C ILE A 21 0.79 1.32 -16.92
N LYS A 22 0.72 2.12 -17.98
CA LYS A 22 0.44 1.63 -19.35
C LYS A 22 1.63 0.98 -20.04
N ALA A 23 2.86 1.24 -19.59
CA ALA A 23 4.05 0.67 -20.20
C ALA A 23 4.14 -0.85 -19.92
N ARG A 24 4.73 -1.61 -20.84
CA ARG A 24 4.92 -3.07 -20.67
C ARG A 24 5.77 -3.42 -19.44
N LYS A 25 6.74 -2.57 -19.10
CA LYS A 25 7.63 -2.73 -17.93
C LYS A 25 7.63 -1.43 -17.12
N ASN A 26 7.29 -1.54 -15.84
CA ASN A 26 7.24 -0.43 -14.89
C ASN A 26 8.18 -0.76 -13.71
N PRO A 27 9.50 -0.45 -13.82
CA PRO A 27 10.45 -0.70 -12.74
C PRO A 27 10.29 0.32 -11.60
N GLY A 28 10.84 0.01 -10.42
CA GLY A 28 10.88 0.95 -9.29
C GLY A 28 9.53 1.22 -8.65
N LEU A 29 8.69 0.19 -8.55
CA LEU A 29 7.41 0.25 -7.86
C LEU A 29 7.53 -0.41 -6.48
N ASP A 30 6.87 0.20 -5.50
CA ASP A 30 6.51 -0.45 -4.26
C ASP A 30 5.05 -0.90 -4.34
N ILE A 31 4.77 -2.08 -3.80
CA ILE A 31 3.44 -2.70 -3.91
C ILE A 31 3.01 -3.17 -2.52
N PHE A 32 1.93 -2.58 -1.99
CA PHE A 32 1.26 -3.06 -0.79
C PHE A 32 0.25 -4.14 -1.17
N VAL A 33 0.50 -5.38 -0.74
CA VAL A 33 -0.29 -6.55 -1.14
C VAL A 33 -1.16 -7.02 0.02
N VAL A 34 -2.47 -7.06 -0.23
CA VAL A 34 -3.45 -7.78 0.61
C VAL A 34 -4.00 -8.94 -0.21
N LYS A 35 -3.88 -10.17 0.29
CA LYS A 35 -4.29 -11.38 -0.45
C LYS A 35 -5.81 -11.48 -0.46
N GLU A 36 -6.40 -11.29 -1.63
CA GLU A 36 -7.84 -11.45 -1.88
C GLU A 36 -8.18 -12.88 -2.31
N ALA A 37 -7.29 -13.50 -3.08
CA ALA A 37 -7.41 -14.88 -3.53
C ALA A 37 -6.03 -15.47 -3.85
N GLU A 38 -5.98 -16.79 -3.99
CA GLU A 38 -4.82 -17.54 -4.46
C GLU A 38 -5.28 -18.71 -5.34
N ASN A 39 -4.65 -18.92 -6.50
CA ASN A 39 -4.97 -20.08 -7.35
C ASN A 39 -4.10 -21.29 -7.00
N ARG A 40 -4.37 -22.44 -7.64
CA ARG A 40 -3.62 -23.70 -7.45
C ARG A 40 -2.11 -23.58 -7.71
N ASN A 41 -1.69 -22.60 -8.51
CA ASN A 41 -0.28 -22.36 -8.83
C ASN A 41 0.40 -21.45 -7.79
N GLY A 42 -0.31 -21.06 -6.72
CA GLY A 42 0.18 -20.13 -5.70
C GLY A 42 0.24 -18.68 -6.16
N THR A 43 -0.47 -18.32 -7.25
CA THR A 43 -0.55 -16.93 -7.70
C THR A 43 -1.47 -16.15 -6.78
N VAL A 44 -0.92 -15.12 -6.13
CA VAL A 44 -1.67 -14.22 -5.24
C VAL A 44 -2.38 -13.15 -6.05
N TYR A 45 -3.64 -12.87 -5.72
CA TYR A 45 -4.43 -11.78 -6.30
C TYR A 45 -4.65 -10.68 -5.26
N SER A 46 -4.49 -9.43 -5.68
CA SER A 46 -4.68 -8.25 -4.83
C SER A 46 -5.17 -7.04 -5.64
N TYR A 47 -5.69 -6.02 -4.95
CA TYR A 47 -6.29 -4.83 -5.55
C TYR A 47 -5.45 -3.58 -5.26
N GLY A 48 -5.04 -2.86 -6.31
CA GLY A 48 -4.36 -1.57 -6.19
C GLY A 48 -3.04 -1.62 -5.42
N GLY A 49 -2.80 -0.63 -4.56
CA GLY A 49 -1.63 -0.59 -3.67
C GLY A 49 -0.28 -0.38 -4.38
N VAL A 50 -0.29 0.14 -5.61
CA VAL A 50 0.94 0.38 -6.39
C VAL A 50 1.37 1.84 -6.25
N THR A 51 2.57 2.06 -5.72
CA THR A 51 3.18 3.39 -5.67
C THR A 51 4.60 3.37 -6.24
N LYS A 52 5.13 4.54 -6.58
CA LYS A 52 6.56 4.66 -6.90
C LYS A 52 7.38 4.38 -5.64
N LYS A 53 8.55 3.78 -5.83
CA LYS A 53 9.56 3.77 -4.77
C LYS A 53 9.98 5.21 -4.43
N ASN A 54 10.45 5.43 -3.21
CA ASN A 54 11.03 6.70 -2.80
C ASN A 54 12.18 7.09 -3.75
N LYS A 55 12.27 8.37 -4.10
CA LYS A 55 13.43 8.93 -4.81
C LYS A 55 14.60 9.12 -3.85
N GLY A 56 14.33 9.58 -2.64
CA GLY A 56 15.33 9.76 -1.59
C GLY A 56 15.65 8.46 -0.84
N ALA A 57 16.81 8.45 -0.19
CA ALA A 57 17.14 7.48 0.84
C ALA A 57 16.90 8.14 2.21
N TYR A 58 16.06 7.53 3.04
CA TYR A 58 15.66 8.06 4.33
C TYR A 58 16.00 7.06 5.43
N TYR A 59 16.53 7.57 6.54
CA TYR A 59 16.88 6.76 7.72
C TYR A 59 15.75 6.74 8.76
N ASP A 60 14.76 7.62 8.64
CA ASP A 60 13.60 7.73 9.53
C ASP A 60 12.34 8.09 8.73
N TYR A 61 11.19 8.23 9.41
CA TYR A 61 9.92 8.62 8.79
C TYR A 61 9.98 10.00 8.13
N LEU A 62 9.25 10.14 7.04
CA LEU A 62 9.09 11.40 6.29
C LEU A 62 8.07 12.33 6.97
N SER A 63 7.05 11.74 7.59
CA SER A 63 5.97 12.48 8.22
C SER A 63 5.36 11.70 9.38
N ALA A 64 4.91 12.42 10.41
CA ALA A 64 4.26 11.85 11.59
C ALA A 64 2.96 12.60 11.94
N PRO A 65 1.94 12.59 11.06
CA PRO A 65 0.65 13.21 11.33
C PRO A 65 0.00 12.69 12.61
N ARG A 66 -0.79 13.56 13.24
CA ARG A 66 -1.66 13.17 14.36
C ARG A 66 -2.76 12.28 13.81
N PHE A 67 -2.91 11.10 14.39
CA PHE A 67 -4.05 10.22 14.15
C PHE A 67 -5.01 10.30 15.33
N VAL A 68 -6.13 10.97 15.13
CA VAL A 68 -7.14 11.21 16.18
C VAL A 68 -8.21 10.13 16.08
N ILE A 69 -8.28 9.29 17.10
CA ILE A 69 -9.25 8.20 17.21
C ILE A 69 -10.33 8.61 18.20
N LYS A 70 -11.54 8.79 17.69
CA LYS A 70 -12.74 9.03 18.50
C LYS A 70 -13.43 7.70 18.73
N LYS A 71 -13.66 7.34 19.99
CA LYS A 71 -14.33 6.10 20.38
C LYS A 71 -15.56 6.46 21.21
N GLU A 72 -16.72 6.00 20.76
CA GLU A 72 -17.93 6.05 21.57
C GLU A 72 -17.78 5.17 22.81
N VAL A 73 -18.13 5.71 23.96
CA VAL A 73 -18.13 5.05 25.26
C VAL A 73 -19.47 5.36 25.95
N GLY A 74 -19.85 4.58 26.96
CA GLY A 74 -21.22 4.53 27.49
C GLY A 74 -21.98 5.87 27.57
N ALA A 75 -21.37 6.93 28.09
CA ALA A 75 -22.00 8.25 28.22
C ALA A 75 -21.33 9.37 27.40
N GLY A 76 -20.47 9.06 26.41
CA GLY A 76 -19.78 10.10 25.65
C GLY A 76 -18.77 9.59 24.62
N VAL A 77 -17.79 10.43 24.28
CA VAL A 77 -16.74 10.10 23.31
C VAL A 77 -15.37 10.26 23.95
N SER A 78 -14.58 9.20 23.96
CA SER A 78 -13.17 9.23 24.35
C SER A 78 -12.30 9.54 23.12
N VAL A 79 -11.34 10.45 23.28
CA VAL A 79 -10.44 10.89 22.20
C VAL A 79 -9.02 10.42 22.50
N HIS A 80 -8.45 9.61 21.60
CA HIS A 80 -7.08 9.16 21.67
C HIS A 80 -6.27 9.80 20.54
N VAL A 81 -5.14 10.42 20.87
CA VAL A 81 -4.24 11.00 19.87
C VAL A 81 -3.01 10.09 19.76
N LYS A 82 -2.79 9.56 18.57
CA LYS A 82 -1.60 8.78 18.21
C LYS A 82 -0.78 9.52 17.14
N ARG A 83 0.39 8.99 16.82
CA ARG A 83 1.18 9.37 15.64
C ARG A 83 1.10 8.25 14.63
N TYR A 84 0.90 8.59 13.36
CA TYR A 84 1.00 7.65 12.26
C TYR A 84 2.23 8.01 11.45
N TYR A 85 3.23 7.13 11.45
CA TYR A 85 4.51 7.38 10.79
C TYR A 85 4.42 6.96 9.32
N ILE A 86 4.72 7.91 8.42
CA ILE A 86 4.72 7.73 6.98
C ILE A 86 6.17 7.67 6.51
N TYR A 87 6.55 6.54 5.93
CA TYR A 87 7.92 6.28 5.44
C TYR A 87 8.05 6.41 3.91
N LYS A 88 6.93 6.59 3.21
CA LYS A 88 6.86 6.60 1.74
C LYS A 88 6.46 7.98 1.20
N GLU A 89 7.12 8.38 0.11
CA GLU A 89 6.81 9.61 -0.62
C GLU A 89 5.45 9.54 -1.34
N GLU A 90 5.05 8.33 -1.76
CA GLU A 90 3.79 8.01 -2.44
C GLU A 90 3.16 6.74 -1.86
#